data_AF-A0A397SY54-F1
#
_entry.id   AF-A0A397SY54-F1
#
_cell.length_a   1.000
_cell.length_b   1.000
_cell.length_c   1.000
_cell.angle_alpha   90.00
_cell.angle_beta   90.00
_cell.angle_gamma   90.00
#
_symmetry.space_group_name_H-M   'P 1'
#
loop_
_entity.id
_entity.type
_entity.pdbx_description
1 polymer ?
#
loop_
_entity_poly.entity_id
_entity_poly.type
_entity_poly.pdbx_seq_one_letter_code
_entity_poly.pdbx_strand_id
1 'polypeptide(L)'
;MNIYNIYGINLYPTYHIAVSPNGKQVATFNADTFELNIYQVNSLSKTHQIKCEAFNDIDTSTKLIWSLAISNSFDIKQMDNEDTCFETLIALSYFKDIRIEKKVNFGDEEKAIKAKNATTLIISTRHKTRILTAIDDLGGLVRFLDDDSLQSHSVTILVVYVNGIAKASLDINLIGWKRLRLID
;
A
#
# COMPACT_ATOMS: atom_id res chain seq x y z
N MET A 1 0.36 2.41 -14.93
CA MET A 1 1.68 1.82 -14.61
C MET A 1 2.52 1.88 -15.87
N ASN A 2 3.71 2.49 -15.81
CA ASN A 2 4.56 2.67 -16.99
C ASN A 2 5.67 1.61 -16.96
N ILE A 3 5.60 0.64 -17.87
CA ILE A 3 6.71 -0.28 -18.17
C ILE A 3 7.30 0.23 -19.47
N TYR A 4 8.58 0.60 -19.46
CA TYR A 4 9.28 1.00 -20.68
C TYR A 4 9.93 -0.23 -21.30
N ASN A 5 9.67 -0.44 -22.59
CA ASN A 5 10.39 -1.44 -23.37
C ASN A 5 11.38 -0.68 -24.27
N ILE A 6 12.66 -0.79 -23.95
CA ILE A 6 13.74 -0.23 -24.74
C ILE A 6 14.65 -1.40 -25.13
N TYR A 7 14.77 -1.67 -26.43
CA TYR A 7 15.58 -2.77 -26.98
C TYR A 7 15.28 -4.16 -26.38
N GLY A 8 14.04 -4.46 -25.98
CA GLY A 8 13.66 -5.77 -25.43
C GLY A 8 13.96 -5.96 -23.94
N ILE A 9 14.38 -4.90 -23.23
CA ILE A 9 14.56 -4.87 -21.78
C ILE A 9 13.35 -4.15 -21.17
N ASN A 10 12.65 -4.82 -20.25
CA ASN A 10 11.61 -4.18 -19.44
C ASN A 10 12.28 -3.38 -18.32
N LEU A 11 12.15 -2.06 -18.36
CA LEU A 11 12.55 -1.18 -17.28
C LEU A 11 11.37 -0.95 -16.34
N TYR A 12 11.55 -1.38 -15.10
CA TYR A 12 10.60 -1.14 -14.01
C TYR A 12 11.04 0.12 -13.27
N PRO A 13 10.10 1.04 -12.95
CA PRO A 13 10.44 2.20 -12.15
C PRO A 13 10.98 1.77 -10.79
N THR A 14 12.11 2.35 -10.37
CA THR A 14 12.59 2.24 -8.98
C THR A 14 11.73 3.07 -8.04
N TYR A 15 11.28 4.24 -8.50
CA TYR A 15 10.52 5.18 -7.68
C TYR A 15 9.04 5.18 -8.04
N HIS A 16 8.20 5.06 -7.02
CA HIS A 16 6.75 5.14 -7.10
C HIS A 16 6.28 6.34 -6.30
N ILE A 17 5.32 7.09 -6.85
CA ILE A 17 4.82 8.34 -6.27
C ILE A 17 3.30 8.28 -6.26
N ALA A 18 2.70 8.71 -5.16
CA ALA A 18 1.26 8.84 -5.02
C ALA A 18 0.90 10.17 -4.35
N VAL A 19 -0.22 10.75 -4.74
CA VAL A 19 -0.79 11.97 -4.16
C VAL A 19 -2.10 11.60 -3.48
N SER A 20 -2.35 12.14 -2.28
CA SER A 20 -3.62 11.90 -1.57
C SER A 20 -4.80 12.42 -2.38
N PRO A 21 -6.01 11.85 -2.23
CA PRO A 21 -7.20 12.30 -2.96
C PRO A 21 -7.43 13.82 -2.91
N ASN A 22 -7.21 14.44 -1.75
CA ASN A 22 -7.35 15.89 -1.55
C ASN A 22 -6.13 16.73 -1.99
N GLY A 23 -5.09 16.11 -2.53
CA GLY A 23 -3.88 16.78 -3.03
C GLY A 23 -2.97 17.39 -1.97
N LYS A 24 -3.13 17.07 -0.68
CA LYS A 24 -2.36 17.69 0.41
C LYS A 24 -1.10 16.92 0.81
N GLN A 25 -1.06 15.61 0.56
CA GLN A 25 0.08 14.75 0.91
C GLN A 25 0.61 14.01 -0.32
N VAL A 26 1.91 13.74 -0.30
CA VAL A 26 2.60 12.93 -1.32
C VAL A 26 3.32 11.79 -0.61
N ALA A 27 3.17 10.56 -1.11
CA ALA A 27 4.00 9.42 -0.74
C ALA A 27 5.01 9.12 -1.84
N THR A 28 6.22 8.76 -1.45
CA THR A 28 7.24 8.22 -2.35
C THR A 28 7.72 6.87 -1.82
N PHE A 29 7.92 5.91 -2.71
CA PHE A 29 8.46 4.60 -2.40
C PHE A 29 9.61 4.26 -3.34
N ASN A 30 10.75 3.86 -2.77
CA ASN A 30 11.88 3.31 -3.51
C ASN A 30 11.82 1.77 -3.44
N ALA A 31 11.59 1.12 -4.58
CA ALA A 31 11.46 -0.33 -4.68
C ALA A 31 12.77 -1.11 -4.48
N ASP A 32 13.93 -0.45 -4.58
CA ASP A 32 15.24 -1.08 -4.38
C ASP A 32 15.67 -1.01 -2.90
N THR A 33 15.36 0.09 -2.21
CA THR A 33 15.75 0.31 -0.80
C THR A 33 14.61 0.11 0.20
N PHE A 34 13.37 -0.05 -0.26
CA PHE A 34 12.14 -0.06 0.54
C PHE A 34 11.92 1.23 1.35
N GLU A 35 12.55 2.33 0.97
CA GLU A 35 12.34 3.62 1.62
C GLU A 35 10.98 4.20 1.24
N LEU A 36 10.11 4.33 2.25
CA LEU A 36 8.79 4.92 2.14
C LEU A 36 8.76 6.25 2.90
N ASN A 37 8.43 7.34 2.19
CA ASN A 37 8.41 8.68 2.76
C ASN A 37 7.08 9.37 2.47
N ILE A 38 6.65 10.24 3.38
CA ILE A 38 5.50 11.13 3.22
C ILE A 38 5.95 12.58 3.30
N TYR A 39 5.35 13.42 2.45
CA TYR A 39 5.58 14.84 2.34
C TYR A 39 4.26 15.59 2.44
N GLN A 40 4.29 16.74 3.08
CA GLN A 40 3.21 17.72 2.99
C GLN A 40 3.45 18.61 1.78
N VAL A 41 2.46 18.79 0.91
CA VAL A 41 2.63 19.56 -0.34
C VAL A 41 3.03 21.01 -0.08
N ASN A 42 2.57 21.60 1.01
CA ASN A 42 2.93 22.96 1.43
C ASN A 42 4.33 23.06 2.06
N SER A 43 5.00 21.94 2.35
CA SER A 43 6.29 21.90 3.01
C SER A 43 7.05 20.62 2.63
N LEU A 44 7.51 20.56 1.38
CA LEU A 44 8.25 19.41 0.84
C LEU A 44 9.60 19.14 1.55
N SER A 45 10.08 20.09 2.36
CA SER A 45 11.25 19.89 3.23
C SER A 45 10.94 19.06 4.48
N LYS A 46 9.67 18.99 4.90
CA LYS A 46 9.24 18.16 6.02
C LYS A 46 8.92 16.76 5.51
N THR A 47 9.83 15.84 5.78
CA THR A 47 9.69 14.43 5.40
C THR A 47 9.42 13.60 6.63
N HIS A 48 8.55 12.60 6.48
CA HIS A 48 8.35 11.57 7.49
C HIS A 48 8.63 10.21 6.87
N GLN A 49 9.72 9.58 7.29
CA GLN A 49 10.06 8.23 6.86
C GLN A 49 9.21 7.21 7.63
N ILE A 50 8.55 6.33 6.88
CA ILE A 50 7.76 5.22 7.39
C ILE A 50 8.60 3.96 7.36
N LYS A 51 8.96 3.47 8.55
CA LYS A 51 9.65 2.19 8.71
C LYS A 51 8.62 1.12 9.10
N CYS A 52 8.19 0.31 8.14
CA CYS A 52 7.22 -0.75 8.38
C CYS A 52 7.92 -2.11 8.41
N GLU A 53 7.68 -2.90 9.47
CA GLU A 53 8.26 -4.24 9.62
C GLU A 53 7.86 -5.21 8.51
N ALA A 54 6.69 -5.01 7.90
CA ALA A 54 6.15 -5.85 6.83
C ALA A 54 7.01 -5.86 5.56
N PHE A 55 7.99 -4.94 5.43
CA PHE A 55 8.95 -4.94 4.33
C PHE A 55 9.97 -6.07 4.44
N ASN A 56 10.25 -6.57 5.65
CA ASN A 56 11.20 -7.66 5.87
C ASN A 56 10.72 -9.00 5.30
N ASP A 57 9.40 -9.16 5.16
CA ASP A 57 8.78 -10.40 4.68
C ASP A 57 8.62 -10.46 3.16
N ILE A 58 9.07 -9.41 2.45
CA ILE A 58 8.89 -9.30 1.00
C ILE A 58 9.99 -10.08 0.28
N ASP A 59 9.58 -11.12 -0.45
CA ASP A 59 10.47 -11.88 -1.31
C ASP A 59 10.88 -11.06 -2.56
N THR A 60 12.13 -10.61 -2.58
CA THR A 60 12.74 -9.85 -3.67
C THR A 60 13.54 -10.71 -4.65
N SER A 61 13.53 -12.04 -4.49
CA SER A 61 14.21 -12.97 -5.40
C SER A 61 13.69 -12.89 -6.85
N THR A 62 12.46 -12.39 -7.02
CA THR A 62 11.81 -12.20 -8.31
C THR A 62 11.50 -10.73 -8.55
N LYS A 63 11.40 -10.33 -9.82
CA LYS A 63 11.10 -8.94 -10.16
C LYS A 63 9.63 -8.63 -9.83
N LEU A 64 9.45 -7.73 -8.87
CA LEU A 64 8.15 -7.24 -8.45
C LEU A 64 7.77 -5.95 -9.19
N ILE A 65 6.49 -5.87 -9.50
CA ILE A 65 5.81 -4.68 -9.96
C ILE A 65 5.13 -4.04 -8.77
N TRP A 66 5.19 -2.71 -8.66
CA TRP A 66 4.62 -1.97 -7.53
C TRP A 66 3.56 -0.95 -7.94
N SER A 67 2.63 -0.73 -7.03
CA SER A 67 1.66 0.36 -7.04
C SER A 67 1.54 0.95 -5.65
N LEU A 68 1.45 2.28 -5.59
CA LEU A 68 1.43 3.05 -4.35
C LEU A 68 0.18 3.93 -4.33
N ALA A 69 -0.49 3.99 -3.19
CA ALA A 69 -1.52 4.97 -2.89
C ALA A 69 -1.39 5.47 -1.46
N ILE A 70 -1.84 6.70 -1.22
CA ILE A 70 -1.89 7.34 0.09
C ILE A 70 -3.30 7.90 0.30
N SER A 71 -3.87 7.72 1.50
CA SER A 71 -5.19 8.26 1.83
C SER A 71 -5.09 9.76 2.13
N ASN A 72 -6.24 10.41 2.29
CA ASN A 72 -6.26 11.68 3.01
C ASN A 72 -5.85 11.45 4.47
N SER A 73 -5.31 12.49 5.11
CA SER A 73 -5.17 12.53 6.56
C SER A 73 -6.55 12.67 7.21
N PHE A 74 -6.82 11.93 8.27
CA PHE A 74 -8.07 11.97 9.03
C PHE A 74 -7.83 11.91 10.53
N ASP A 75 -8.80 12.40 11.30
CA ASP A 75 -8.74 12.47 12.76
C ASP A 75 -9.11 11.13 13.38
N ILE A 76 -8.30 10.64 14.31
CA ILE A 76 -8.64 9.52 15.19
C ILE A 76 -9.01 10.08 16.55
N LYS A 77 -10.29 9.94 16.92
CA LYS A 77 -10.75 10.25 18.29
C LYS A 77 -10.17 9.23 19.26
N GLN A 78 -9.35 9.68 20.21
CA GLN A 78 -8.98 8.88 21.37
C GLN A 78 -10.04 9.08 22.46
N MET A 79 -10.51 7.99 23.08
CA MET A 79 -11.57 8.06 24.09
C MET A 79 -11.15 8.79 25.37
N ASP A 80 -9.84 8.89 25.65
CA ASP A 80 -9.34 9.29 26.97
C ASP A 80 -8.45 10.55 26.98
N ASN A 81 -8.30 11.25 25.84
CA ASN A 81 -7.52 12.49 25.75
C ASN A 81 -8.12 13.45 24.71
N GLU A 82 -8.19 14.75 25.03
CA GLU A 82 -8.62 15.82 24.10
C GLU A 82 -7.64 16.04 22.92
N ASP A 83 -6.54 15.30 22.87
CA ASP A 83 -5.51 15.47 21.86
C ASP A 83 -5.93 14.79 20.54
N THR A 84 -6.25 15.61 19.55
CA THR A 84 -6.62 15.15 18.20
C THR A 84 -5.38 14.61 17.52
N CYS A 85 -5.37 13.32 17.19
CA CYS A 85 -4.25 12.71 16.48
C CYS A 85 -4.65 12.37 15.05
N PHE A 86 -3.79 12.74 14.12
CA PHE A 86 -3.98 12.48 12.70
C PHE A 86 -3.42 11.10 12.32
N GLU A 87 -4.10 10.44 11.40
CA GLU A 87 -3.64 9.24 10.74
C GLU A 87 -3.69 9.41 9.23
N THR A 88 -2.79 8.72 8.56
CA THR A 88 -2.82 8.54 7.11
C THR A 88 -2.53 7.07 6.82
N LEU A 89 -3.19 6.50 5.83
CA LEU A 89 -2.95 5.14 5.39
C LEU A 89 -2.16 5.15 4.09
N ILE A 90 -1.25 4.19 3.97
CA ILE A 90 -0.56 3.89 2.72
C ILE A 90 -0.99 2.52 2.26
N ALA A 91 -1.33 2.41 0.97
CA ALA A 91 -1.51 1.14 0.32
C ALA A 91 -0.31 0.90 -0.61
N LEU A 92 0.45 -0.15 -0.31
CA LEU A 92 1.57 -0.59 -1.14
C LEU A 92 1.21 -1.96 -1.71
N SER A 93 0.95 -2.00 -3.00
CA SER A 93 0.61 -3.22 -3.70
C SER A 93 1.77 -3.68 -4.56
N TYR A 94 2.02 -4.99 -4.56
CA TYR A 94 2.99 -5.60 -5.44
C TYR A 94 2.50 -6.90 -6.05
N PHE A 95 3.03 -7.23 -7.21
CA PHE A 95 2.78 -8.50 -7.88
C PHE A 95 3.94 -8.90 -8.78
N LYS A 96 4.10 -10.20 -9.03
CA LYS A 96 5.14 -10.73 -9.92
C LYS A 96 4.79 -10.46 -11.37
N ASP A 97 5.79 -10.12 -12.18
CA ASP A 97 5.62 -10.13 -13.62
C ASP A 97 5.65 -11.57 -14.17
N ILE A 98 4.47 -12.18 -14.27
CA ILE A 98 4.28 -13.53 -14.81
C ILE A 98 4.78 -13.71 -16.26
N ARG A 99 5.04 -12.62 -17.01
CA ARG A 99 5.60 -12.71 -18.37
C ARG A 99 7.08 -13.09 -18.35
N ILE A 100 7.78 -12.84 -17.25
CA ILE A 100 9.17 -13.25 -17.05
C ILE A 100 9.25 -14.75 -16.73
N GLU A 101 8.31 -15.26 -15.93
CA GLU A 101 8.30 -16.68 -15.54
C GLU A 101 7.87 -17.61 -16.69
N LYS A 102 7.00 -17.17 -17.61
CA LYS A 102 6.60 -17.97 -18.79
C LYS A 102 7.71 -18.29 -19.79
N LYS A 103 8.91 -17.72 -19.67
CA LYS A 103 10.09 -18.15 -20.45
C LYS A 103 10.74 -19.42 -19.90
N VAL A 104 10.35 -19.89 -18.71
CA VAL A 104 10.91 -21.06 -18.05
C VAL A 104 9.79 -22.04 -17.73
N ASN A 105 9.64 -23.04 -18.60
CA ASN A 105 8.86 -24.29 -18.44
C ASN A 105 7.33 -24.21 -18.50
N PHE A 106 6.78 -24.71 -19.62
CA PHE A 106 5.42 -25.24 -19.69
C PHE A 106 5.40 -26.64 -19.06
N GLY A 107 4.96 -26.74 -17.81
CA GLY A 107 4.70 -28.00 -17.14
C GLY A 107 4.03 -27.73 -15.80
N ASP A 108 2.82 -28.25 -15.64
CA ASP A 108 1.95 -28.22 -14.45
C ASP A 108 1.09 -26.96 -14.24
N GLU A 109 0.02 -26.87 -15.04
CA GLU A 109 -1.06 -25.86 -14.92
C GLU A 109 -1.85 -25.96 -13.60
N GLU A 110 -1.67 -27.00 -12.79
CA GLU A 110 -2.51 -27.29 -11.61
C GLU A 110 -1.81 -27.08 -10.25
N LYS A 111 -0.50 -26.77 -10.24
CA LYS A 111 0.26 -26.48 -9.00
C LYS A 111 0.61 -25.00 -8.78
N ALA A 112 0.14 -24.11 -9.65
CA ALA A 112 0.33 -22.66 -9.51
C ALA A 112 -0.45 -22.01 -8.34
N ILE A 113 -1.17 -22.82 -7.56
CA ILE A 113 -1.99 -22.41 -6.43
C ILE A 113 -1.13 -22.50 -5.15
N LYS A 114 -0.35 -21.45 -4.85
CA LYS A 114 0.09 -21.00 -3.49
C LYS A 114 1.35 -20.12 -3.45
N ALA A 115 1.96 -19.77 -4.58
CA ALA A 115 2.91 -18.67 -4.52
C ALA A 115 2.12 -17.37 -4.35
N LYS A 116 2.33 -16.63 -3.24
CA LYS A 116 1.78 -15.28 -3.02
C LYS A 116 2.37 -14.35 -4.07
N ASN A 117 1.85 -14.44 -5.29
CA ASN A 117 2.35 -13.72 -6.46
C ASN A 117 1.86 -12.27 -6.50
N ALA A 118 1.05 -11.89 -5.53
CA ALA A 118 0.37 -10.61 -5.46
C ALA A 118 0.03 -10.32 -4.00
N THR A 119 0.22 -9.08 -3.55
CA THR A 119 -0.11 -8.67 -2.17
C THR A 119 -0.37 -7.17 -2.12
N THR A 120 -1.31 -6.75 -1.28
CA THR A 120 -1.55 -5.34 -0.97
C THR A 120 -1.40 -5.13 0.52
N LEU A 121 -0.40 -4.33 0.88
CA LEU A 121 -0.13 -3.95 2.26
C LEU A 121 -0.87 -2.64 2.55
N ILE A 122 -1.69 -2.65 3.60
CA ILE A 122 -2.21 -1.41 4.19
C ILE A 122 -1.36 -1.06 5.40
N ILE A 123 -0.77 0.12 5.41
CA ILE A 123 0.18 0.56 6.43
C ILE A 123 -0.41 1.76 7.13
N SER A 124 -0.53 1.68 8.46
CA SER A 124 -0.79 2.84 9.30
C SER A 124 0.50 3.64 9.43
N THR A 125 0.45 4.94 9.13
CA THR A 125 1.63 5.81 9.20
C THR A 125 1.94 6.19 10.65
N ARG A 126 0.91 6.32 11.48
CA ARG A 126 1.03 6.56 12.92
C ARG A 126 1.64 5.37 13.65
N HIS A 127 1.08 4.18 13.43
CA HIS A 127 1.51 2.96 14.13
C HIS A 127 2.73 2.31 13.46
N LYS A 128 3.03 2.66 12.20
CA LYS A 128 4.12 2.10 11.40
C LYS A 128 4.03 0.58 11.23
N THR A 129 2.82 0.05 11.32
CA THR A 129 2.51 -1.38 11.24
C THR A 129 1.51 -1.65 10.12
N ARG A 130 1.52 -2.90 9.66
CA ARG A 130 0.56 -3.38 8.68
C ARG A 130 -0.80 -3.60 9.34
N ILE A 131 -1.85 -3.18 8.65
CA ILE A 131 -3.24 -3.54 8.92
C ILE A 131 -3.61 -4.69 7.98
N LEU A 132 -4.03 -5.81 8.57
CA LEU A 132 -4.51 -6.96 7.82
C LEU A 132 -5.93 -6.69 7.31
N THR A 133 -6.17 -7.00 6.05
CA THR A 133 -7.43 -6.75 5.36
C THR A 133 -7.81 -7.89 4.42
N ALA A 134 -9.03 -7.88 3.91
CA ALA A 134 -9.50 -8.85 2.92
C ALA A 134 -8.82 -8.72 1.54
N ILE A 135 -8.08 -7.64 1.28
CA ILE A 135 -7.36 -7.42 0.01
C ILE A 135 -5.88 -7.77 0.10
N ASP A 136 -5.43 -8.34 1.22
CA ASP A 136 -4.03 -8.66 1.49
C ASP A 136 -3.42 -9.60 0.45
N ASP A 137 -4.20 -10.56 -0.07
CA ASP A 137 -3.76 -11.51 -1.09
C ASP A 137 -4.04 -11.04 -2.53
N LEU A 138 -4.44 -9.78 -2.72
CA LEU A 138 -4.61 -9.15 -4.03
C LEU A 138 -3.43 -8.23 -4.33
N GLY A 139 -2.98 -8.19 -5.58
CA GLY A 139 -1.96 -7.24 -6.03
C GLY A 139 -2.36 -6.63 -7.36
N GLY A 140 -2.12 -5.32 -7.52
CA GLY A 140 -2.58 -4.59 -8.68
C GLY A 140 -2.44 -3.08 -8.53
N LEU A 141 -3.22 -2.34 -9.31
CA LEU A 141 -3.33 -0.89 -9.16
C LEU A 141 -4.18 -0.58 -7.92
N VAL A 142 -3.62 0.16 -6.98
CA VAL A 142 -4.32 0.57 -5.76
C VAL A 142 -4.67 2.04 -5.77
N ARG A 143 -5.82 2.39 -5.18
CA ARG A 143 -6.26 3.77 -5.01
C ARG A 143 -7.18 3.92 -3.81
N PHE A 144 -6.94 4.94 -3.00
CA PHE A 144 -7.91 5.42 -2.01
C PHE A 144 -8.94 6.31 -2.69
N LEU A 145 -10.20 6.14 -2.33
CA LEU A 145 -11.26 7.04 -2.74
C LEU A 145 -11.37 8.19 -1.75
N ASP A 146 -11.79 9.35 -2.26
CA ASP A 146 -12.16 10.45 -1.37
C ASP A 146 -13.50 10.11 -0.71
N ASP A 147 -13.50 10.02 0.61
CA ASP A 147 -14.72 9.83 1.38
C ASP A 147 -15.15 11.24 1.84
N ASP A 148 -15.85 11.96 0.94
CA ASP A 148 -16.32 13.35 1.10
C ASP A 148 -17.30 13.56 2.28
N SER A 149 -17.62 12.51 3.04
CA SER A 149 -18.55 12.62 4.14
C SER A 149 -17.81 12.99 5.42
N LEU A 150 -18.15 14.17 5.97
CA LEU A 150 -17.76 14.68 7.29
C LEU A 150 -18.07 13.72 8.47
N GLN A 151 -18.58 12.52 8.19
CA GLN A 151 -19.01 11.49 9.14
C GLN A 151 -18.54 10.07 8.74
N SER A 152 -17.76 9.92 7.65
CA SER A 152 -17.27 8.61 7.23
C SER A 152 -16.20 8.17 8.24
N HIS A 153 -16.59 7.26 9.12
CA HIS A 153 -15.67 6.54 10.02
C HIS A 153 -14.91 5.45 9.25
N SER A 154 -14.87 5.51 7.93
CA SER A 154 -14.23 4.51 7.10
C SER A 154 -13.41 5.15 5.99
N VAL A 155 -12.30 4.50 5.66
CA VAL A 155 -11.49 4.78 4.47
C VAL A 155 -11.76 3.71 3.43
N THR A 156 -12.16 4.11 2.24
CA THR A 156 -12.39 3.20 1.12
C THR A 156 -11.16 3.05 0.23
N ILE A 157 -10.79 1.81 -0.08
CA ILE A 157 -9.73 1.45 -1.02
C ILE A 157 -10.24 0.56 -2.14
N LEU A 158 -9.72 0.80 -3.35
CA LEU A 158 -9.88 -0.05 -4.52
C LEU A 158 -8.57 -0.74 -4.88
N VAL A 159 -8.67 -2.01 -5.30
CA VAL A 159 -7.59 -2.77 -5.94
C VAL A 159 -8.10 -3.25 -7.30
N VAL A 160 -7.45 -2.80 -8.37
CA VAL A 160 -7.69 -3.27 -9.74
C VAL A 160 -6.61 -4.28 -10.09
N TYR A 161 -6.99 -5.54 -10.28
CA TYR A 161 -6.09 -6.67 -10.49
C TYR A 161 -6.55 -7.51 -11.70
N VAL A 162 -5.80 -8.55 -12.03
CA VAL A 162 -6.00 -9.33 -13.27
C VAL A 162 -7.41 -9.91 -13.43
N ASN A 163 -8.08 -10.25 -12.33
CA ASN A 163 -9.42 -10.86 -12.37
C ASN A 163 -10.56 -9.87 -12.07
N GLY A 164 -10.28 -8.56 -11.95
CA GLY A 164 -11.33 -7.55 -11.78
C GLY A 164 -10.97 -6.42 -10.80
N ILE A 165 -11.99 -5.93 -10.11
CA ILE A 165 -11.90 -4.81 -9.17
C ILE A 165 -12.44 -5.27 -7.81
N ALA A 166 -11.63 -5.13 -6.77
CA ALA A 166 -12.03 -5.33 -5.39
C ALA A 166 -12.13 -3.99 -4.65
N LYS A 167 -13.04 -3.92 -3.69
CA LYS A 167 -13.23 -2.78 -2.78
C LYS A 167 -13.12 -3.27 -1.34
N ALA A 168 -12.40 -2.54 -0.50
CA ALA A 168 -12.43 -2.70 0.94
C ALA A 168 -12.71 -1.37 1.63
N SER A 169 -13.42 -1.42 2.75
CA SER A 169 -13.67 -0.28 3.62
C SER A 169 -13.05 -0.56 4.98
N LEU A 170 -12.19 0.34 5.44
CA LEU A 170 -11.46 0.21 6.71
C LEU A 170 -12.07 1.14 7.74
N ASP A 171 -12.54 0.59 8.86
CA ASP A 171 -13.06 1.39 9.99
C ASP A 171 -11.91 2.07 10.73
N ILE A 172 -11.97 3.41 10.76
CA ILE A 172 -10.99 4.30 11.39
C ILE A 172 -10.90 4.08 12.91
N ASN A 173 -12.01 3.74 13.57
CA ASN A 173 -12.04 3.54 15.02
C ASN A 173 -11.27 2.27 15.42
N LEU A 174 -11.38 1.21 14.61
CA LEU A 174 -10.67 -0.06 14.87
C LEU A 174 -9.16 0.06 14.68
N ILE A 175 -8.71 0.99 13.83
CA ILE A 175 -7.28 1.26 13.61
C ILE A 175 -6.64 1.83 14.87
N GLY A 176 -7.34 2.74 15.57
CA GLY A 176 -6.87 3.34 16.83
C GLY A 176 -6.73 2.35 17.99
N TRP A 177 -7.50 1.25 17.99
CA TRP A 177 -7.55 0.31 19.12
C TRP A 177 -6.44 -0.75 19.16
N LYS A 178 -5.66 -0.91 18.08
CA LYS A 178 -4.67 -2.00 18.00
C LYS A 178 -3.51 -1.92 19.01
N ARG A 179 -3.34 -0.81 19.75
CA ARG A 179 -2.32 -0.69 20.80
C ARG A 179 -2.77 -1.19 22.19
N LEU A 180 -4.06 -1.40 22.43
CA LEU A 180 -4.56 -1.86 23.74
C LEU A 180 -4.56 -3.39 23.92
N ARG A 181 -4.14 -4.18 22.91
CA ARG A 181 -4.07 -5.66 22.99
C ARG A 181 -2.65 -6.22 22.96
N LEU A 182 -1.63 -5.40 23.17
CA LEU A 182 -0.27 -5.87 23.44
C LEU A 182 0.06 -5.52 24.90
N ILE A 183 -0.48 -6.32 25.81
CA ILE A 183 0.03 -6.48 27.18
C ILE A 183 0.42 -7.95 27.25
N ASP A 184 1.72 -8.21 27.19
CA ASP A 184 2.34 -9.37 27.84
C ASP A 184 3.19 -8.82 29.00
#